data_AF-R7K5T8-F1
#
_entry.id   AF-R7K5T8-F1
#
_cell.length_a   1.000
_cell.length_b   1.000
_cell.length_c   1.000
_cell.angle_alpha   90.00
_cell.angle_beta   90.00
_cell.angle_gamma   90.00
#
_symmetry.space_group_name_H-M   'P 1'
#
loop_
_entity.id
_entity.type
_entity.pdbx_description
1 polymer ?
#
loop_
_entity_poly.entity_id
_entity_poly.type
_entity_poly.pdbx_seq_one_letter_code
_entity_poly.pdbx_strand_id
1 'polypeptide(L)'
;MNKIKVKSIVALVLLFSLCMCFVWGHARQASDYTTEQHIQRMSERIEKRFMAEDNGKRTGFEIKPLYNENGMLNIFLVEFEPYGYLYVLVGDELNKVFGWLGFRTSMYTLSNSTIIRTWSPYTLNPTTSEQEWILDEDGNKIVYDRSPFYVANAGNAKYYLLESEDCYYIPAIKTGEDFVNLISGEKFPFQSGQPETAQACECIYFIGKKYFDL
;
A
#
# COMPACT_ATOMS: atom_id res chain seq x y z
N MET A 1 -30.92 45.63 -16.68
CA MET A 1 -29.74 45.29 -15.86
C MET A 1 -28.51 45.28 -16.78
N ASN A 2 -27.50 46.12 -16.54
CA ASN A 2 -26.33 46.24 -17.44
C ASN A 2 -25.60 44.90 -17.59
N LYS A 3 -25.24 44.51 -18.83
CA LYS A 3 -24.50 43.25 -19.11
C LYS A 3 -23.24 43.09 -18.25
N ILE A 4 -22.60 44.20 -17.87
CA ILE A 4 -21.44 44.23 -16.95
C ILE A 4 -21.83 43.79 -15.53
N LYS A 5 -22.97 44.27 -15.00
CA LYS A 5 -23.49 43.87 -13.68
C LYS A 5 -23.86 42.38 -13.66
N VAL A 6 -24.45 41.86 -14.75
CA VAL A 6 -24.78 40.44 -14.87
C VAL A 6 -23.50 39.57 -14.88
N LYS A 7 -22.47 39.96 -15.65
CA LYS A 7 -21.19 39.24 -15.68
C LYS A 7 -20.48 39.24 -14.32
N SER A 8 -20.46 40.37 -13.60
CA SER A 8 -19.89 40.44 -12.25
C SER A 8 -20.66 39.58 -11.25
N ILE A 9 -22.00 39.56 -11.30
CA ILE A 9 -22.82 38.73 -10.41
C ILE A 9 -22.54 37.24 -10.69
N VAL A 10 -22.47 36.83 -11.96
CA VAL A 10 -22.15 35.44 -12.33
C VAL A 10 -20.75 35.05 -11.84
N ALA A 11 -19.74 35.92 -12.02
CA ALA A 11 -18.40 35.66 -11.52
C ALA A 11 -18.35 35.55 -10.00
N LEU A 12 -19.09 36.38 -9.27
CA LEU A 12 -19.15 36.34 -7.81
C LEU A 12 -19.83 35.06 -7.31
N VAL A 13 -20.91 34.62 -7.96
CA VAL A 13 -21.61 33.36 -7.63
C VAL A 13 -20.72 32.15 -7.90
N LEU A 14 -19.97 32.15 -9.01
CA LEU A 14 -18.99 31.09 -9.30
C LEU A 14 -17.86 31.06 -8.27
N LEU A 15 -17.33 32.22 -7.87
CA LEU A 15 -16.30 32.32 -6.84
C LEU A 15 -16.81 31.84 -5.48
N PHE A 16 -18.04 32.22 -5.10
CA PHE A 16 -18.64 31.81 -3.85
C PHE A 16 -18.95 30.31 -3.83
N SER A 17 -19.41 29.75 -4.96
CA SER A 17 -19.58 28.30 -5.15
C SER A 17 -18.24 27.57 -5.02
N LEU A 18 -17.17 28.11 -5.62
CA LEU A 18 -15.81 27.56 -5.47
C LEU A 18 -15.36 27.57 -4.00
N CYS A 19 -15.54 28.70 -3.30
CA CYS A 19 -15.23 28.83 -1.87
C CYS A 19 -16.03 27.83 -1.02
N MET A 20 -17.32 27.65 -1.28
CA MET A 20 -18.15 26.67 -0.57
C MET A 20 -17.66 25.23 -0.79
N CYS A 21 -17.15 24.90 -1.97
CA CYS A 21 -16.53 23.60 -2.25
C CYS A 21 -15.23 23.36 -1.44
N PHE A 22 -14.47 24.41 -1.11
CA PHE A 22 -13.30 24.31 -0.24
C PHE A 22 -13.67 24.21 1.26
N VAL A 23 -14.77 24.84 1.68
CA VAL A 23 -15.19 24.88 3.11
C VAL A 23 -15.95 23.63 3.55
N TRP A 24 -16.71 22.96 2.67
CA TRP A 24 -17.53 21.80 3.04
C TRP A 24 -16.82 20.44 2.99
N GLY A 25 -15.64 20.37 2.39
CA GLY A 25 -14.82 19.16 2.40
C GLY A 25 -13.78 19.24 3.52
N HIS A 26 -14.16 18.92 4.77
CA HIS A 26 -13.15 18.67 5.80
C HIS A 26 -12.38 17.42 5.41
N ALA A 27 -11.20 17.63 4.81
CA ALA A 27 -10.20 16.60 4.61
C ALA A 27 -9.82 16.07 6.01
N ARG A 28 -10.10 14.80 6.26
CA ARG A 28 -9.70 14.13 7.50
C ARG A 28 -8.24 13.74 7.42
N GLN A 29 -7.56 13.80 8.55
CA GLN A 29 -6.18 13.36 8.65
C GLN A 29 -6.16 11.87 8.97
N ALA A 30 -5.14 11.17 8.47
CA ALA A 30 -4.94 9.77 8.83
C ALA A 30 -4.74 9.62 10.34
N SER A 31 -4.04 10.55 10.97
CA SER A 31 -3.80 10.59 12.42
C SER A 31 -5.06 10.75 13.28
N ASP A 32 -6.21 11.09 12.68
CA ASP A 32 -7.49 11.17 13.40
C ASP A 32 -8.02 9.78 13.78
N TYR A 33 -7.40 8.69 13.27
CA TYR A 33 -7.87 7.33 13.40
C TYR A 33 -6.82 6.40 14.04
N THR A 34 -7.29 5.45 14.85
CA THR A 34 -6.44 4.35 15.35
C THR A 34 -6.23 3.30 14.27
N THR A 35 -5.23 2.43 14.48
CA THR A 35 -4.97 1.26 13.62
C THR A 35 -6.23 0.41 13.40
N GLU A 36 -6.96 0.12 14.47
CA GLU A 36 -8.18 -0.70 14.44
C GLU A 36 -9.29 -0.01 13.65
N GLN A 37 -9.42 1.32 13.79
CA GLN A 37 -10.38 2.09 13.02
C GLN A 37 -10.02 2.11 11.53
N HIS A 38 -8.73 2.22 11.17
CA HIS A 38 -8.30 2.07 9.78
C HIS A 38 -8.61 0.67 9.26
N ILE A 39 -8.33 -0.39 10.01
CA ILE A 39 -8.63 -1.78 9.64
C ILE A 39 -10.13 -1.95 9.40
N GLN A 40 -10.99 -1.48 10.31
CA GLN A 40 -12.44 -1.58 10.14
C GLN A 40 -12.91 -0.87 8.87
N ARG A 41 -12.48 0.37 8.66
CA ARG A 41 -12.85 1.18 7.49
C ARG A 41 -12.35 0.58 6.17
N MET A 42 -11.13 0.03 6.15
CA MET A 42 -10.61 -0.66 4.98
C MET A 42 -11.37 -1.97 4.73
N SER A 43 -11.71 -2.72 5.78
CA SER A 43 -12.45 -3.98 5.67
C SER A 43 -13.78 -3.78 4.94
N GLU A 44 -14.56 -2.78 5.34
CA GLU A 44 -15.84 -2.43 4.67
C GLU A 44 -15.65 -2.12 3.17
N ARG A 45 -14.54 -1.46 2.81
CA ARG A 45 -14.24 -1.08 1.43
C ARG A 45 -13.73 -2.25 0.60
N ILE A 46 -12.87 -3.08 1.18
CA ILE A 46 -12.32 -4.29 0.56
C ILE A 46 -13.44 -5.29 0.30
N GLU A 47 -14.32 -5.51 1.27
CA GLU A 47 -15.51 -6.34 1.13
C GLU A 47 -16.33 -5.91 -0.08
N LYS A 48 -16.66 -4.61 -0.16
CA LYS A 48 -17.44 -4.06 -1.27
C LYS A 48 -16.74 -4.16 -2.62
N ARG A 49 -15.43 -3.88 -2.66
CA ARG A 49 -14.68 -3.75 -3.91
C ARG A 49 -14.21 -5.10 -4.48
N PHE A 50 -13.84 -6.03 -3.62
CA PHE A 50 -13.14 -7.26 -4.01
C PHE A 50 -13.88 -8.55 -3.66
N MET A 51 -14.86 -8.52 -2.75
CA MET A 51 -15.58 -9.73 -2.33
C MET A 51 -16.98 -9.81 -2.95
N ALA A 52 -17.73 -8.71 -2.93
CA ALA A 52 -19.16 -8.70 -3.29
C ALA A 52 -19.47 -9.14 -4.74
N GLU A 53 -18.57 -8.90 -5.69
CA GLU A 53 -18.79 -9.16 -7.12
C GLU A 53 -17.86 -10.25 -7.70
N ASP A 54 -17.06 -10.92 -6.87
CA ASP A 54 -16.00 -11.83 -7.33
C ASP A 54 -16.47 -13.27 -7.57
N ASN A 55 -17.79 -13.49 -7.65
CA ASN A 55 -18.42 -14.80 -7.88
C ASN A 55 -17.91 -15.92 -6.96
N GLY A 56 -17.54 -15.59 -5.72
CA GLY A 56 -17.05 -16.54 -4.74
C GLY A 56 -15.63 -17.07 -4.98
N LYS A 57 -14.84 -16.45 -5.88
CA LYS A 57 -13.42 -16.82 -6.05
C LYS A 57 -12.60 -16.55 -4.79
N ARG A 58 -12.95 -15.49 -4.04
CA ARG A 58 -12.36 -15.16 -2.73
C ARG A 58 -13.32 -15.51 -1.61
N THR A 59 -12.79 -16.15 -0.58
CA THR A 59 -13.57 -16.64 0.56
C THR A 59 -13.35 -15.83 1.83
N GLY A 60 -12.29 -15.01 1.88
CA GLY A 60 -12.00 -14.12 2.99
C GLY A 60 -10.77 -13.26 2.72
N PHE A 61 -10.45 -12.39 3.69
CA PHE A 61 -9.21 -11.64 3.72
C PHE A 61 -8.81 -11.29 5.15
N GLU A 62 -7.54 -10.96 5.34
CA GLU A 62 -6.96 -10.45 6.59
C GLU A 62 -6.19 -9.17 6.30
N ILE A 63 -6.28 -8.18 7.19
CA ILE A 63 -5.54 -6.91 7.08
C ILE A 63 -4.48 -6.84 8.18
N LYS A 64 -3.21 -6.68 7.81
CA LYS A 64 -2.09 -6.59 8.75
C LYS A 64 -1.37 -5.25 8.65
N PRO A 65 -1.07 -4.58 9.77
CA PRO A 65 -0.25 -3.38 9.76
C PRO A 65 1.20 -3.73 9.40
N LEU A 66 1.82 -2.92 8.53
CA LEU A 66 3.23 -3.00 8.21
C LEU A 66 3.95 -1.77 8.72
N TYR A 67 5.09 -1.98 9.37
CA TYR A 67 5.84 -0.91 10.01
C TYR A 67 7.09 -0.56 9.22
N ASN A 68 7.46 0.72 9.21
CA ASN A 68 8.75 1.15 8.68
C ASN A 68 9.87 0.95 9.73
N GLU A 69 11.09 1.36 9.39
CA GLU A 69 12.29 1.27 10.24
C GLU A 69 12.13 1.97 11.59
N ASN A 70 11.37 3.07 11.63
CA ASN A 70 11.07 3.83 12.84
C ASN A 70 9.91 3.22 13.66
N GLY A 71 9.34 2.11 13.20
CA GLY A 71 8.17 1.49 13.81
C GLY A 71 6.87 2.28 13.60
N MET A 72 6.86 3.24 12.66
CA MET A 72 5.67 3.99 12.27
C MET A 72 4.84 3.18 11.27
N LEU A 73 3.51 3.34 11.34
CA LEU A 73 2.55 2.63 10.51
C LEU A 73 1.99 3.58 9.44
N ASN A 74 2.18 3.22 8.18
CA ASN A 74 1.60 3.95 7.04
C ASN A 74 1.09 3.00 5.93
N ILE A 75 1.47 1.73 5.94
CA ILE A 75 1.08 0.73 4.94
C ILE A 75 0.43 -0.46 5.63
N PHE A 76 -0.62 -1.01 5.01
CA PHE A 76 -1.24 -2.26 5.42
C PHE A 76 -1.11 -3.30 4.31
N LEU A 77 -0.88 -4.55 4.70
CA LEU A 77 -1.04 -5.71 3.85
C LEU A 77 -2.51 -6.16 3.91
N VAL A 78 -3.10 -6.45 2.76
CA VAL A 78 -4.36 -7.19 2.65
C VAL A 78 -4.05 -8.53 2.02
N GLU A 79 -4.21 -9.60 2.78
CA GLU A 79 -4.01 -10.97 2.34
C GLU A 79 -5.38 -11.60 2.05
N PHE A 80 -5.59 -12.13 0.84
CA PHE A 80 -6.85 -12.76 0.44
C PHE A 80 -6.76 -14.28 0.50
N GLU A 81 -7.91 -14.91 0.76
CA GLU A 81 -8.07 -16.36 0.70
C GLU A 81 -8.81 -16.78 -0.58
N PRO A 82 -8.38 -17.87 -1.26
CA PRO A 82 -7.22 -18.71 -0.92
C PRO A 82 -5.88 -18.17 -1.44
N TYR A 83 -5.88 -17.11 -2.26
CA TYR A 83 -4.67 -16.52 -2.84
C TYR A 83 -4.81 -15.03 -3.10
N GLY A 84 -3.65 -14.38 -3.27
CA GLY A 84 -3.52 -13.00 -3.68
C GLY A 84 -3.40 -12.04 -2.51
N TYR A 85 -2.72 -10.93 -2.75
CA TYR A 85 -2.51 -9.89 -1.76
C TYR A 85 -2.33 -8.53 -2.43
N LEU A 86 -2.51 -7.46 -1.65
CA LEU A 86 -2.21 -6.09 -2.05
C LEU A 86 -1.71 -5.27 -0.86
N TYR A 87 -1.14 -4.11 -1.15
CA TYR A 87 -0.76 -3.14 -0.14
C TYR A 87 -1.68 -1.93 -0.20
N VAL A 88 -1.98 -1.35 0.96
CA VAL A 88 -2.77 -0.12 1.09
C VAL A 88 -1.93 0.92 1.82
N LEU A 89 -1.59 1.99 1.13
CA LEU A 89 -0.98 3.17 1.73
C LEU A 89 -2.08 4.03 2.37
N VAL A 90 -1.87 4.42 3.62
CA VAL A 90 -2.71 5.37 4.35
C VAL A 90 -2.09 6.76 4.30
N GLY A 91 -2.89 7.74 3.88
CA GLY A 91 -2.56 9.16 3.93
C GLY A 91 -3.80 9.99 4.25
N ASP A 92 -3.66 11.32 4.20
CA ASP A 92 -4.79 12.22 4.47
C ASP A 92 -5.82 12.21 3.33
N GLU A 93 -7.09 12.44 3.65
CA GLU A 93 -8.14 12.60 2.64
C GLU A 93 -7.84 13.84 1.78
N LEU A 94 -8.02 13.72 0.46
CA LEU A 94 -8.02 14.90 -0.42
C LEU A 94 -9.43 15.47 -0.52
N ASN A 95 -9.52 16.78 -0.76
CA ASN A 95 -10.82 17.42 -0.99
C ASN A 95 -11.57 16.69 -2.13
N LYS A 96 -12.84 16.37 -1.90
CA LYS A 96 -13.67 15.59 -2.83
C LYS A 96 -13.77 16.19 -4.24
N VAL A 97 -13.54 17.50 -4.41
CA VAL A 97 -13.44 18.15 -5.72
C VAL A 97 -12.35 17.51 -6.59
N PHE A 98 -11.24 17.05 -6.00
CA PHE A 98 -10.17 16.36 -6.74
C PHE A 98 -10.63 15.02 -7.35
N GLY A 99 -11.68 14.41 -6.78
CA GLY A 99 -12.28 13.19 -7.32
C GLY A 99 -12.94 13.39 -8.69
N TRP A 100 -13.42 14.61 -8.99
CA TRP A 100 -13.91 14.97 -10.33
C TRP A 100 -12.78 15.08 -11.36
N LEU A 101 -11.57 15.44 -10.91
CA LEU A 101 -10.37 15.50 -11.74
C LEU A 101 -9.67 14.13 -11.87
N GLY A 102 -10.30 13.06 -11.36
CA GLY A 102 -9.78 11.70 -11.46
C GLY A 102 -8.66 11.36 -10.47
N PHE A 103 -8.44 12.18 -9.44
CA PHE A 103 -7.53 11.86 -8.34
C PHE A 103 -8.21 10.99 -7.28
N ARG A 104 -7.40 10.29 -6.48
CA ARG A 104 -7.91 9.66 -5.25
C ARG A 104 -8.42 10.74 -4.29
N THR A 105 -9.38 10.39 -3.45
CA THR A 105 -9.91 11.30 -2.42
C THR A 105 -9.98 10.64 -1.04
N SER A 106 -9.98 9.32 -0.96
CA SER A 106 -9.91 8.64 0.33
C SER A 106 -8.49 8.64 0.91
N MET A 107 -8.39 8.23 2.16
CA MET A 107 -7.12 7.98 2.85
C MET A 107 -6.37 6.76 2.30
N TYR A 108 -7.03 5.88 1.55
CA TYR A 108 -6.55 4.53 1.27
C TYR A 108 -6.18 4.39 -0.22
N THR A 109 -4.88 4.31 -0.50
CA THR A 109 -4.39 4.08 -1.87
C THR A 109 -3.90 2.65 -2.03
N LEU A 110 -4.48 1.93 -2.98
CA LEU A 110 -4.06 0.59 -3.35
C LEU A 110 -2.73 0.59 -4.11
N SER A 111 -1.89 -0.41 -3.86
CA SER A 111 -0.70 -0.66 -4.67
C SER A 111 -1.03 -1.19 -6.07
N ASN A 112 -2.16 -1.89 -6.21
CA ASN A 112 -2.67 -2.36 -7.47
C ASN A 112 -4.20 -2.33 -7.47
N SER A 113 -4.76 -2.09 -8.64
CA SER A 113 -6.21 -2.10 -8.86
C SER A 113 -6.83 -3.50 -8.92
N THR A 114 -6.01 -4.52 -9.15
CA THR A 114 -6.40 -5.93 -9.26
C THR A 114 -5.49 -6.81 -8.40
N ILE A 115 -6.02 -7.95 -7.97
CA ILE A 115 -5.32 -8.91 -7.11
C ILE A 115 -4.71 -9.98 -8.01
N ILE A 116 -3.57 -9.65 -8.64
CA ILE A 116 -2.85 -10.53 -9.58
C ILE A 116 -1.37 -10.69 -9.23
N ARG A 117 -0.97 -10.30 -8.00
CA ARG A 117 0.44 -10.16 -7.64
C ARG A 117 1.04 -11.53 -7.31
N THR A 118 1.96 -11.99 -8.15
CA THR A 118 2.85 -13.12 -7.86
C THR A 118 4.27 -12.62 -7.68
N TRP A 119 5.08 -13.36 -6.92
CA TRP A 119 6.49 -13.04 -6.73
C TRP A 119 7.31 -14.33 -6.63
N SER A 120 8.63 -14.18 -6.75
CA SER A 120 9.57 -15.28 -6.62
C SER A 120 10.69 -14.89 -5.66
N PRO A 121 11.07 -15.77 -4.73
CA PRO A 121 12.21 -15.53 -3.87
C PRO A 121 13.53 -15.51 -4.66
N TYR A 122 14.45 -14.65 -4.24
CA TYR A 122 15.78 -14.53 -4.84
C TYR A 122 16.77 -13.98 -3.80
N THR A 123 18.04 -14.30 -4.01
CA THR A 123 19.19 -13.66 -3.36
C THR A 123 19.88 -12.72 -4.36
N LEU A 124 20.79 -11.89 -3.88
CA LEU A 124 21.61 -11.05 -4.74
C LEU A 124 23.06 -11.55 -4.72
N ASN A 125 23.66 -11.67 -5.90
CA ASN A 125 25.08 -11.99 -5.99
C ASN A 125 25.90 -10.87 -5.31
N PRO A 126 26.77 -11.18 -4.34
CA PRO A 126 27.47 -10.16 -3.56
C PRO A 126 28.51 -9.36 -4.37
N THR A 127 28.89 -9.84 -5.57
CA THR A 127 29.88 -9.18 -6.43
C THR A 127 29.21 -8.41 -7.56
N THR A 128 28.19 -8.99 -8.20
CA THR A 128 27.54 -8.42 -9.39
C THR A 128 26.22 -7.72 -9.11
N SER A 129 25.64 -7.93 -7.92
CA SER A 129 24.27 -7.52 -7.56
C SER A 129 23.18 -8.08 -8.49
N GLU A 130 23.50 -9.14 -9.23
CA GLU A 130 22.52 -9.83 -10.08
C GLU A 130 21.58 -10.69 -9.24
N GLN A 131 20.33 -10.82 -9.69
CA GLN A 131 19.32 -11.64 -9.03
C GLN A 131 19.58 -13.13 -9.27
N GLU A 132 19.69 -13.90 -8.19
CA GLU A 132 19.81 -15.34 -8.20
C GLU A 132 18.53 -15.96 -7.64
N TRP A 133 17.72 -16.58 -8.50
CA TRP A 133 16.43 -17.15 -8.10
C TRP A 133 16.60 -18.34 -7.15
N ILE A 134 15.78 -18.39 -6.11
CA ILE A 134 15.67 -19.58 -5.27
C ILE A 134 14.77 -20.60 -5.98
N LEU A 135 15.29 -21.82 -6.13
CA LEU A 135 14.67 -22.92 -6.85
C LEU A 135 14.07 -23.94 -5.88
N ASP A 136 13.07 -24.70 -6.34
CA ASP A 136 12.54 -25.85 -5.62
C ASP A 136 13.47 -27.08 -5.73
N GLU A 137 13.05 -28.18 -5.12
CA GLU A 137 13.81 -29.45 -5.10
C GLU A 137 14.06 -30.02 -6.50
N ASP A 138 13.20 -29.71 -7.47
CA ASP A 138 13.28 -30.14 -8.86
C ASP A 138 14.09 -29.17 -9.74
N GLY A 139 14.60 -28.08 -9.15
CA GLY A 139 15.37 -27.04 -9.85
C GLY A 139 14.50 -26.05 -10.64
N ASN A 140 13.20 -25.98 -10.37
CA ASN A 140 12.31 -25.00 -10.98
C ASN A 140 12.23 -23.72 -10.15
N LYS A 141 11.98 -22.60 -10.82
CA LYS A 141 11.77 -21.32 -10.16
C LYS A 141 10.48 -21.35 -9.32
N ILE A 142 10.61 -21.06 -8.03
CA ILE A 142 9.47 -20.94 -7.13
C ILE A 142 8.65 -19.69 -7.48
N VAL A 143 7.33 -19.82 -7.51
CA VAL A 143 6.39 -18.70 -7.70
C VAL A 143 5.30 -18.77 -6.64
N TYR A 144 5.18 -17.70 -5.85
CA TYR A 144 4.17 -17.57 -4.81
C TYR A 144 3.06 -16.61 -5.25
N ASP A 145 1.83 -16.96 -4.89
CA ASP A 145 0.61 -16.15 -5.06
C ASP A 145 0.08 -15.59 -3.72
N ARG A 146 0.74 -15.91 -2.61
CA ARG A 146 0.58 -15.31 -1.27
C ARG A 146 1.72 -14.34 -1.00
N SER A 147 1.55 -13.39 -0.07
CA SER A 147 2.61 -12.41 0.22
C SER A 147 3.86 -13.04 0.84
N PRO A 148 5.03 -12.37 0.76
CA PRO A 148 6.22 -12.78 1.51
C PRO A 148 5.97 -12.98 3.01
N PHE A 149 5.08 -12.18 3.59
CA PHE A 149 4.70 -12.27 5.01
C PHE A 149 3.91 -13.54 5.33
N TYR A 150 3.00 -13.95 4.44
CA TYR A 150 2.26 -15.19 4.60
C TYR A 150 3.16 -16.41 4.47
N VAL A 151 3.99 -16.44 3.42
CA VAL A 151 4.90 -17.56 3.12
C VAL A 151 5.93 -17.75 4.25
N ALA A 152 6.47 -16.65 4.79
CA ALA A 152 7.41 -16.72 5.92
C ALA A 152 6.78 -17.30 7.19
N ASN A 153 5.46 -17.21 7.35
CA ASN A 153 4.68 -17.74 8.47
C ASN A 153 5.32 -17.43 9.84
N ALA A 154 5.72 -16.18 10.06
CA ALA A 154 6.47 -15.77 11.25
C ALA A 154 5.60 -15.65 12.53
N GLY A 155 4.41 -16.26 12.55
CA GLY A 155 3.48 -16.23 13.66
C GLY A 155 3.08 -14.82 14.08
N ASN A 156 3.35 -14.48 15.36
CA ASN A 156 3.00 -13.19 15.96
C ASN A 156 4.11 -12.14 15.84
N ALA A 157 5.11 -12.36 14.96
CA ALA A 157 6.15 -11.37 14.73
C ALA A 157 5.56 -10.06 14.17
N LYS A 158 6.15 -8.94 14.58
CA LYS A 158 5.83 -7.63 14.00
C LYS A 158 6.43 -7.56 12.60
N TYR A 159 5.59 -7.22 11.62
CA TYR A 159 5.99 -7.15 10.21
C TYR A 159 6.48 -5.77 9.81
N TYR A 160 7.58 -5.75 9.07
CA TYR A 160 8.20 -4.54 8.57
C TYR A 160 8.19 -4.51 7.06
N LEU A 161 8.00 -3.33 6.49
CA LEU A 161 8.15 -3.07 5.06
C LEU A 161 9.09 -1.88 4.93
N LEU A 162 10.37 -2.19 4.78
CA LEU A 162 11.45 -1.19 4.82
C LEU A 162 11.68 -0.64 3.42
N GLU A 163 11.71 0.66 3.26
CA GLU A 163 12.05 1.27 1.98
C GLU A 163 13.57 1.18 1.76
N SER A 164 13.99 0.61 0.64
CA SER A 164 15.41 0.52 0.25
C SER A 164 15.77 1.64 -0.72
N GLU A 165 14.94 1.82 -1.74
CA GLU A 165 15.03 2.86 -2.77
C GLU A 165 13.61 3.26 -3.17
N ASP A 166 13.45 4.35 -3.94
CA ASP A 166 12.14 4.82 -4.38
C ASP A 166 11.29 3.67 -4.98
N CYS A 167 10.17 3.37 -4.32
CA CYS A 167 9.22 2.30 -4.68
C CYS A 167 9.74 0.86 -4.53
N TYR A 168 10.94 0.63 -3.99
CA TYR A 168 11.49 -0.69 -3.68
C TYR A 168 11.48 -0.94 -2.18
N TYR A 169 10.74 -1.96 -1.76
CA TYR A 169 10.55 -2.28 -0.36
C TYR A 169 11.06 -3.67 -0.02
N ILE A 170 11.59 -3.82 1.19
CA ILE A 170 12.07 -5.07 1.77
C ILE A 170 11.03 -5.56 2.79
N PRO A 171 10.24 -6.60 2.47
CA PRO A 171 9.42 -7.30 3.45
C PRO A 171 10.33 -7.94 4.49
N ALA A 172 10.12 -7.64 5.77
CA ALA A 172 11.04 -8.03 6.82
C ALA A 172 10.37 -8.36 8.16
N ILE A 173 11.09 -9.08 9.01
CA ILE A 173 10.86 -9.16 10.45
C ILE A 173 12.12 -8.73 11.20
N LYS A 174 11.95 -8.13 12.38
CA LYS A 174 13.09 -7.74 13.21
C LYS A 174 13.50 -8.90 14.14
N THR A 175 14.79 -9.22 14.15
CA THR A 175 15.38 -10.26 15.02
C THR A 175 16.60 -9.72 15.76
N GLY A 176 16.40 -9.25 17.00
CA GLY A 176 17.46 -8.57 17.75
C GLY A 176 17.74 -7.18 17.17
N GLU A 177 18.99 -6.91 16.82
CA GLU A 177 19.41 -5.65 16.16
C GLU A 177 19.21 -5.68 14.65
N ASP A 178 19.18 -6.88 14.06
CA ASP A 178 19.08 -7.10 12.61
C ASP A 178 17.64 -7.34 12.15
N PHE A 179 17.48 -7.33 10.83
CA PHE A 179 16.26 -7.77 10.15
C PHE A 179 16.51 -9.07 9.37
N VAL A 180 15.44 -9.83 9.16
CA VAL A 180 15.41 -10.95 8.21
C VAL A 180 14.57 -10.54 7.02
N ASN A 181 15.15 -10.63 5.82
CA ASN A 181 14.47 -10.36 4.56
C ASN A 181 13.56 -11.54 4.21
N LEU A 182 12.26 -11.31 4.07
CA LEU A 182 11.29 -12.39 3.82
C LEU A 182 11.25 -12.84 2.35
N ILE A 183 11.98 -12.18 1.45
CA ILE A 183 12.15 -12.63 0.07
C ILE A 183 13.35 -13.58 -0.05
N SER A 184 14.50 -13.19 0.50
CA SER A 184 15.75 -13.97 0.40
C SER A 184 15.96 -14.94 1.56
N GLY A 185 15.33 -14.69 2.72
CA GLY A 185 15.58 -15.40 3.98
C GLY A 185 16.83 -14.96 4.72
N GLU A 186 17.57 -13.98 4.19
CA GLU A 186 18.86 -13.56 4.74
C GLU A 186 18.71 -12.54 5.87
N LYS A 187 19.65 -12.59 6.81
CA LYS A 187 19.79 -11.56 7.85
C LYS A 187 20.59 -10.38 7.33
N PHE A 188 20.17 -9.18 7.66
CA PHE A 188 20.88 -7.96 7.29
C PHE A 188 20.72 -6.86 8.35
N PRO A 189 21.76 -6.04 8.55
CA PRO A 189 21.67 -4.82 9.34
C PRO A 189 20.95 -3.72 8.54
N PHE A 190 20.13 -2.93 9.22
CA PHE A 190 19.47 -1.76 8.65
C PHE A 190 19.75 -0.54 9.52
N GLN A 191 20.60 0.36 9.02
CA GLN A 191 21.13 1.49 9.77
C GLN A 191 20.99 2.79 8.99
N SER A 192 20.72 3.88 9.70
CA SER A 192 20.60 5.23 9.09
C SER A 192 19.58 5.32 7.95
N GLY A 193 18.50 4.54 8.02
CA GLY A 193 17.40 4.56 7.04
C GLY A 193 17.61 3.74 5.77
N GLN A 194 18.66 2.90 5.71
CA GLN A 194 18.95 2.06 4.54
C GLN A 194 19.62 0.74 4.94
N PRO A 195 19.57 -0.32 4.11
CA PRO A 195 20.34 -1.52 4.36
C PRO A 195 21.83 -1.28 4.06
N GLU A 196 22.74 -1.94 4.79
CA GLU A 196 24.19 -1.79 4.53
C GLU A 196 24.64 -2.47 3.22
N THR A 197 23.88 -3.46 2.76
CA THR A 197 24.11 -4.18 1.51
C THR A 197 22.83 -4.19 0.68
N ALA A 198 22.95 -4.38 -0.63
CA ALA A 198 21.79 -4.54 -1.49
C ALA A 198 20.94 -5.72 -1.02
N GLN A 199 19.62 -5.54 -1.00
CA GLN A 199 18.66 -6.53 -0.51
C GLN A 199 17.65 -6.92 -1.58
N ALA A 200 17.13 -8.14 -1.48
CA ALA A 200 15.98 -8.55 -2.27
C ALA A 200 14.78 -7.67 -1.89
N CYS A 201 14.17 -7.04 -2.90
CA CYS A 201 13.07 -6.10 -2.75
C CYS A 201 11.86 -6.46 -3.61
N GLU A 202 10.71 -5.96 -3.21
CA GLU A 202 9.49 -5.87 -4.01
C GLU A 202 9.29 -4.45 -4.54
N CYS A 203 8.95 -4.34 -5.82
CA CYS A 203 8.57 -3.05 -6.39
C CYS A 203 7.08 -2.76 -6.14
N ILE A 204 6.78 -1.70 -5.39
CA ILE A 204 5.42 -1.33 -4.94
C ILE A 204 5.17 0.14 -5.28
N TYR A 205 4.10 0.41 -6.03
CA TYR A 205 3.72 1.77 -6.44
C TYR A 205 2.36 2.16 -5.87
N PHE A 206 2.24 3.40 -5.39
CA PHE A 206 0.96 3.97 -4.94
C PHE A 206 0.53 5.12 -5.84
N ILE A 207 -0.33 4.81 -6.82
CA ILE A 207 -0.69 5.76 -7.88
C ILE A 207 -1.83 6.68 -7.43
N GLY A 208 -1.64 7.99 -7.65
CA GLY A 208 -2.56 9.05 -7.25
C GLY A 208 -3.91 9.13 -7.96
N LYS A 209 -4.36 8.06 -8.63
CA LYS A 209 -5.55 8.05 -9.48
C LYS A 209 -6.75 7.42 -8.78
N LYS A 210 -7.95 7.90 -9.11
CA LYS A 210 -9.22 7.42 -8.56
C LYS A 210 -9.42 5.90 -8.67
N TYR A 211 -8.87 5.27 -9.70
CA TYR A 211 -8.99 3.81 -9.87
C TYR A 211 -8.19 3.02 -8.82
N PHE A 212 -7.18 3.62 -8.20
CA PHE A 212 -6.43 3.04 -7.06
C PHE A 212 -6.97 3.49 -5.70
N ASP A 213 -8.07 4.24 -5.68
CA ASP A 213 -8.74 4.69 -4.45
C ASP A 213 -9.62 3.57 -3.88
N LEU A 214 -9.44 3.23 -2.60
CA LEU A 214 -10.22 2.20 -1.91
C LEU A 214 -11.42 2.80 -1.16
#